data_AF-D3VP01-F1
#
_entry.id   AF-D3VP01-F1
#
_cell.length_a   1.000
_cell.length_b   1.000
_cell.length_c   1.000
_cell.angle_alpha   90.00
_cell.angle_beta   90.00
_cell.angle_gamma   90.00
#
_symmetry.space_group_name_H-M   'P 1'
#
loop_
_entity.id
_entity.type
_entity.pdbx_description
1 polymer ?
#
loop_
_entity_poly.entity_id
_entity_poly.type
_entity_poly.pdbx_seq_one_letter_code
_entity_poly.pdbx_strand_id
1 'polypeptide(L)'
;IRSAHVAHTQAASPFPGIKSQTAQVDRAALVAQQQQRVEDLRIAKYLSIVDANPSIILLQGHARFKDAHTLIVKKPDGRETQLKADRVLIASGVAPAVPTVPGLME
;
A
#
# COMPACT_ATOMS: atom_id res chain seq x y z
N ILE A 1 0.67 -2.71 -16.61
CA ILE A 1 1.50 -1.54 -16.22
C ILE A 1 1.66 -0.65 -17.46
N ARG A 2 1.29 0.65 -17.40
CA ARG A 2 1.29 1.52 -18.59
C ARG A 2 2.68 1.83 -19.15
N SER A 3 3.69 2.05 -18.31
CA SER A 3 5.06 2.31 -18.75
C SER A 3 5.65 1.14 -19.56
N ALA A 4 5.40 -0.10 -19.15
CA ALA A 4 5.78 -1.29 -19.91
C ALA A 4 5.08 -1.35 -21.29
N HIS A 5 3.79 -0.98 -21.35
CA HIS A 5 3.07 -0.91 -22.61
C HIS A 5 3.68 0.14 -23.56
N VAL A 6 4.02 1.34 -23.07
CA VAL A 6 4.67 2.38 -23.87
C VAL A 6 6.03 1.90 -24.41
N ALA A 7 6.87 1.31 -23.56
CA ALA A 7 8.17 0.77 -23.98
C ALA A 7 8.03 -0.34 -25.05
N HIS A 8 7.03 -1.21 -24.89
CA HIS A 8 6.72 -2.26 -25.86
C HIS A 8 6.24 -1.70 -27.21
N THR A 9 5.28 -0.78 -27.20
CA THR A 9 4.77 -0.15 -28.44
C THR A 9 5.84 0.66 -29.16
N GLN A 10 6.78 1.28 -28.43
CA GLN A 10 7.90 2.00 -29.03
C GLN A 10 8.87 1.04 -29.76
N ALA A 11 9.12 -0.13 -29.18
CA ALA A 11 9.99 -1.16 -29.75
C ALA A 11 9.32 -1.95 -30.90
N ALA A 12 7.99 -2.00 -30.92
CA ALA A 12 7.19 -2.66 -31.95
C ALA A 12 6.02 -1.76 -32.36
N SER A 13 6.33 -0.70 -33.08
CA SER A 13 5.31 0.25 -33.56
C SER A 13 4.33 -0.47 -34.50
N PRO A 14 3.01 -0.36 -34.28
CA PRO A 14 2.01 -0.92 -35.18
C PRO A 14 1.85 -0.09 -36.46
N PHE A 15 2.49 1.07 -36.56
CA PHE A 15 2.39 1.98 -37.71
C PHE A 15 3.65 1.89 -38.58
N PRO A 16 3.53 1.51 -39.88
CA PRO A 16 4.67 1.39 -40.80
C PRO A 16 5.45 2.69 -41.01
N GLY A 17 4.81 3.85 -40.83
CA GLY A 17 5.45 5.16 -40.96
C GLY A 17 6.23 5.61 -39.72
N ILE A 18 6.21 4.86 -38.62
CA ILE A 18 6.93 5.20 -37.39
C ILE A 18 8.04 4.18 -37.17
N LYS A 19 9.27 4.68 -37.08
CA LYS A 19 10.43 3.84 -36.81
C LYS A 19 10.35 3.28 -35.40
N SER A 20 10.45 1.95 -35.31
CA SER A 20 10.54 1.26 -34.02
C SER A 20 11.92 1.47 -33.39
N GLN A 21 11.95 1.66 -32.07
CA GLN A 21 13.18 1.80 -31.30
C GLN A 21 13.02 1.21 -29.90
N THR A 22 14.07 0.58 -29.40
CA THR A 22 14.09 0.11 -28.02
C THR A 22 14.08 1.29 -27.06
N ALA A 23 13.17 1.28 -26.09
CA ALA A 23 13.14 2.28 -25.04
C ALA A 23 14.34 2.13 -24.09
N GLN A 24 15.00 3.25 -23.76
CA GLN A 24 15.91 3.29 -22.61
C GLN A 24 15.06 3.46 -21.35
N VAL A 25 15.06 2.44 -20.49
CA VAL A 25 14.22 2.40 -19.30
C VAL A 25 15.06 2.65 -18.06
N ASP A 26 14.86 3.82 -17.44
CA ASP A 26 15.31 4.06 -16.08
C ASP A 26 14.27 3.48 -15.10
N ARG A 27 14.56 2.29 -14.58
CA ARG A 27 13.67 1.62 -13.63
C ARG A 27 13.57 2.36 -12.30
N ALA A 28 14.63 2.99 -11.83
CA ALA A 28 14.65 3.69 -10.56
C ALA A 28 13.73 4.91 -10.61
N ALA A 29 13.81 5.70 -11.70
CA ALA A 29 12.92 6.84 -11.92
C ALA A 29 11.44 6.43 -11.99
N LEU A 30 11.11 5.32 -12.66
CA LEU A 30 9.74 4.82 -12.74
C LEU A 30 9.19 4.40 -11.36
N VAL A 31 10.00 3.75 -10.53
CA VAL A 31 9.62 3.37 -9.16
C VAL A 31 9.42 4.62 -8.29
N ALA A 32 10.33 5.59 -8.38
CA ALA A 32 10.22 6.85 -7.64
C ALA A 32 8.94 7.61 -8.01
N GLN A 33 8.62 7.71 -9.31
CA GLN A 33 7.38 8.32 -9.78
C GLN A 33 6.13 7.60 -9.24
N GLN A 34 6.14 6.26 -9.27
CA GLN A 34 5.04 5.46 -8.72
C GLN A 34 4.88 5.72 -7.22
N GLN A 35 5.96 5.72 -6.46
CA GLN A 35 5.92 5.94 -5.01
C GLN A 35 5.40 7.33 -4.68
N GLN A 36 5.85 8.37 -5.38
CA GLN A 36 5.35 9.73 -5.18
C GLN A 36 3.83 9.80 -5.35
N ARG A 37 3.30 9.19 -6.42
CA ARG A 37 1.86 9.16 -6.66
C ARG A 37 1.09 8.39 -5.58
N VAL A 38 1.67 7.34 -5.02
CA VAL A 38 1.09 6.61 -3.89
C VAL A 38 1.03 7.50 -2.64
N GLU A 39 2.10 8.24 -2.34
CA GLU A 39 2.11 9.18 -1.21
C GLU A 39 1.08 10.29 -1.36
N ASP A 40 1.04 10.95 -2.53
CA ASP A 40 0.09 12.04 -2.80
C ASP A 40 -1.37 11.59 -2.57
N LEU A 41 -1.71 10.39 -3.07
CA LEU A 41 -3.05 9.83 -2.92
C LEU A 41 -3.34 9.40 -1.49
N ARG A 42 -2.35 8.89 -0.74
CA ARG A 42 -2.53 8.51 0.67
C ARG A 42 -2.90 9.71 1.52
N ILE A 43 -2.22 10.85 1.31
CA ILE A 43 -2.53 12.09 2.01
C ILE A 43 -3.94 12.55 1.66
N ALA A 44 -4.21 12.73 0.36
CA ALA A 44 -5.45 13.33 -0.11
C ALA A 44 -6.70 12.50 0.20
N LYS A 45 -6.60 11.16 0.27
CA LYS A 45 -7.76 10.26 0.42
C LYS A 45 -7.93 9.66 1.80
N TYR A 46 -6.92 9.72 2.67
CA TYR A 46 -7.01 9.10 3.99
C TYR A 46 -6.61 10.05 5.11
N LEU A 47 -5.36 10.51 5.13
CA LEU A 47 -4.84 11.28 6.27
C LEU A 47 -5.61 12.59 6.45
N SER A 48 -5.80 13.36 5.37
CA SER A 48 -6.54 14.63 5.44
C SER A 48 -8.01 14.47 5.85
N ILE A 49 -8.63 13.31 5.59
CA ILE A 49 -10.03 13.04 5.97
C ILE A 49 -10.13 12.71 7.46
N VAL A 50 -9.18 11.92 7.96
CA VAL A 50 -9.11 11.56 9.38
C VAL A 50 -8.79 12.81 10.21
N ASP A 51 -7.82 13.62 9.79
CA ASP A 51 -7.41 14.84 10.50
C ASP A 51 -8.52 15.90 10.54
N ALA A 52 -9.34 15.98 9.48
CA ALA A 52 -10.45 16.95 9.40
C ALA A 52 -11.67 16.56 10.25
N ASN A 53 -11.73 15.33 10.78
CA ASN A 53 -12.89 14.85 11.54
C ASN A 53 -12.52 14.63 13.03
N PRO A 54 -12.90 15.55 13.94
CA PRO A 54 -12.56 15.45 15.36
C PRO A 54 -13.23 14.27 16.08
N SER A 55 -14.24 13.62 15.48
CA SER A 55 -14.87 12.42 16.03
C SER A 55 -14.08 11.13 15.73
N ILE A 56 -13.03 11.20 14.92
CA ILE A 56 -12.17 10.05 14.60
C ILE A 56 -10.85 10.20 15.36
N ILE A 57 -10.49 9.17 16.13
CA ILE A 57 -9.20 9.09 16.81
C ILE A 57 -8.35 8.03 16.12
N LEU A 58 -7.24 8.46 15.50
CA LEU A 58 -6.29 7.54 14.88
C LEU A 58 -5.31 6.98 15.92
N LEU A 59 -5.33 5.67 16.11
CA LEU A 59 -4.33 4.95 16.90
C LEU A 59 -3.41 4.16 15.97
N GLN A 60 -2.15 4.60 15.84
CA GLN A 60 -1.13 3.87 15.10
C GLN A 60 -0.57 2.74 15.97
N GLY A 61 -0.90 1.49 15.61
CA GLY A 61 -0.41 0.31 16.32
C GLY A 61 -1.06 -0.98 15.80
N HIS A 62 -0.61 -2.10 16.34
CA HIS A 62 -1.18 -3.41 16.04
C HIS A 62 -2.24 -3.77 17.09
N ALA A 63 -3.48 -3.96 16.66
CA ALA A 63 -4.60 -4.29 17.54
C ALA A 63 -4.81 -5.81 17.64
N ARG A 64 -5.18 -6.29 18.82
CA ARG A 64 -5.67 -7.66 19.07
C ARG A 64 -6.82 -7.64 20.07
N PHE A 65 -7.75 -8.58 19.97
CA PHE A 65 -8.78 -8.72 21.00
C PHE A 65 -8.18 -9.26 22.29
N LYS A 66 -8.53 -8.62 23.41
CA LYS A 66 -8.36 -9.16 24.76
C LYS A 66 -9.57 -10.01 25.14
N ASP A 67 -10.76 -9.53 24.79
CA ASP A 67 -12.06 -10.16 24.99
C ASP A 67 -13.06 -9.63 23.94
N ALA A 68 -14.34 -9.99 24.05
CA ALA A 68 -15.38 -9.66 23.06
C ALA A 68 -15.57 -8.15 22.79
N HIS A 69 -15.20 -7.28 23.75
CA HIS A 69 -15.45 -5.84 23.66
C HIS A 69 -14.21 -4.98 23.92
N THR A 70 -13.06 -5.60 24.16
CA THR A 70 -11.82 -4.90 24.51
C THR A 70 -10.69 -5.30 23.58
N LEU A 71 -10.05 -4.31 22.97
CA LEU A 71 -8.82 -4.46 22.20
C LEU A 71 -7.61 -4.02 23.00
N ILE A 72 -6.47 -4.64 22.73
CA ILE A 72 -5.15 -4.16 23.11
C ILE A 72 -4.47 -3.69 21.84
N VAL A 73 -4.01 -2.43 21.85
CA VAL A 73 -3.27 -1.82 20.75
C VAL A 73 -1.81 -1.66 21.17
N LYS A 74 -0.90 -2.38 20.51
CA LYS A 74 0.55 -2.26 20.70
C LYS A 74 1.10 -1.18 19.76
N LYS A 75 1.62 -0.11 20.33
CA LYS A 75 2.22 1.03 19.60
C LYS A 75 3.63 0.67 19.11
N PRO A 76 4.17 1.43 18.13
CA PRO A 76 5.53 1.21 17.62
C PRO A 76 6.63 1.28 18.68
N ASP A 77 6.42 2.08 19.73
CA ASP A 77 7.34 2.20 20.88
C ASP A 77 7.21 1.05 21.90
N GLY A 78 6.38 0.05 21.61
CA GLY A 78 6.16 -1.13 22.45
C GLY A 78 5.11 -0.94 23.55
N ARG A 79 4.59 0.27 23.79
CA ARG A 79 3.53 0.50 24.78
C ARG A 79 2.22 -0.12 24.32
N GLU A 80 1.45 -0.64 25.27
CA GLU A 80 0.10 -1.15 25.03
C GLU A 80 -0.96 -0.17 25.55
N THR A 81 -2.08 -0.08 24.85
CA THR A 81 -3.26 0.69 25.29
C THR A 81 -4.49 -0.20 25.15
N GLN A 82 -5.34 -0.23 26.19
CA GLN A 82 -6.62 -0.94 26.13
C GLN A 82 -7.70 0.00 25.59
N LEU A 83 -8.51 -0.52 24.66
CA LEU A 83 -9.62 0.19 24.05
C LEU A 83 -10.88 -0.65 24.20
N LYS A 84 -11.87 -0.14 24.93
CA LYS A 84 -13.21 -0.73 24.99
C LYS A 84 -14.07 -0.14 23.88
N ALA A 85 -14.83 -0.97 23.18
CA ALA A 85 -15.72 -0.55 22.12
C ALA A 85 -17.07 -1.26 22.21
N ASP A 86 -18.15 -0.51 21.96
CA ASP A 86 -19.49 -1.09 21.93
C ASP A 86 -19.68 -2.00 20.71
N ARG A 87 -19.03 -1.63 19.59
CA ARG A 87 -19.07 -2.36 18.31
C ARG A 87 -17.68 -2.32 17.67
N VAL A 88 -17.35 -3.37 16.92
CA VAL A 88 -16.05 -3.49 16.24
C VAL A 88 -16.28 -3.92 14.80
N LEU A 89 -15.66 -3.19 13.86
CA LEU A 89 -15.52 -3.59 12.46
C LEU A 89 -14.10 -4.11 12.24
N ILE A 90 -13.95 -5.36 11.77
CA ILE A 90 -12.65 -5.93 11.41
C ILE A 90 -12.43 -5.73 9.91
N ALA A 91 -11.50 -4.83 9.58
CA ALA A 91 -11.12 -4.50 8.21
C ALA A 91 -9.60 -4.67 7.98
N SER A 92 -9.03 -5.79 8.45
CA SER A 92 -7.58 -6.07 8.43
C SER A 92 -7.00 -6.41 7.05
N GLY A 93 -7.83 -6.51 6.02
CA GLY A 93 -7.40 -6.89 4.68
C GLY A 93 -6.92 -8.34 4.59
N VAL A 94 -6.03 -8.62 3.65
CA VAL A 94 -5.42 -9.93 3.37
C VAL A 94 -3.93 -9.78 3.10
N ALA A 95 -3.16 -10.84 3.31
CA ALA A 95 -1.75 -10.92 2.95
C ALA A 95 -1.55 -11.95 1.82
N PRO A 96 -0.55 -11.78 0.93
CA PRO A 96 -0.20 -12.80 -0.06
C PRO A 96 0.14 -14.14 0.61
N ALA A 97 -0.34 -15.24 0.05
CA ALA A 97 0.08 -16.57 0.48
C ALA A 97 1.54 -16.79 0.09
N VAL A 98 2.36 -17.26 1.03
CA VAL A 98 3.76 -17.63 0.77
C VAL A 98 3.83 -19.15 0.63
N PRO A 99 4.16 -19.69 -0.55
CA PRO A 99 4.22 -21.13 -0.76
C PRO A 99 5.44 -21.74 -0.07
N THR A 100 5.31 -22.98 0.39
CA THR A 100 6.42 -23.73 1.01
C THR A 100 7.35 -24.30 -0.07
N VAL A 101 8.13 -23.42 -0.70
CA VAL A 101 9.16 -23.79 -1.68
C VAL A 101 10.54 -23.73 -1.01
N PRO A 102 11.38 -24.79 -1.08
CA PRO A 102 12.74 -24.75 -0.56
C PRO A 102 13.53 -23.54 -1.07
N GLY A 103 14.24 -22.83 -0.18
CA GLY A 103 15.03 -21.63 -0.50
C GLY A 103 14.24 -20.31 -0.62
N LEU A 104 12.92 -20.29 -0.44
CA LEU A 104 12.12 -19.04 -0.48
C LEU A 104 12.03 -18.32 0.87
N MET A 105 12.07 -19.08 1.97
CA MET A 105 11.87 -18.59 3.35
C MET A 105 13.16 -18.61 4.19
N GLU A 106 14.26 -19.10 3.62
CA GLU A 106 15.59 -19.10 4.21
C GLU A 106 16.26 -17.73 4.02
#